data_AF-A0A5J4QGP9-F1
#
_entry.id   AF-A0A5J4QGP9-F1
#
_cell.length_a   1.000
_cell.length_b   1.000
_cell.length_c   1.000
_cell.angle_alpha   90.00
_cell.angle_beta   90.00
_cell.angle_gamma   90.00
#
_symmetry.space_group_name_H-M   'P 1'
#
loop_
_entity.id
_entity.type
_entity.pdbx_description
1 polymer ?
#
loop_
_entity_poly.entity_id
_entity_poly.type
_entity_poly.pdbx_seq_one_letter_code
_entity_poly.pdbx_strand_id
1 'polypeptide(L)'
;MFQLLETDLYNFRTLDLYCEIIGKQRKPQELFNFLRQTNMDYNAINSNTLINIAEILSSVRENSQYQILANKILSIALSGQIEESQIAKAVVNLKKVGEPEEVIKFVSEAIVKYPNLSSSSTLLEKRATARMDMAKKCIDTGKDVKSNPKTKARAWEMCRQFLEEAERDLNKASDYADDPNEKFFIENDMNFLERMKKNSAKPTSPLRSRASLRKRG
;
A
#
# COMPACT_ATOMS: atom_id res chain seq x y z
N MET A 1 13.43 11.40 17.32
CA MET A 1 13.02 9.99 17.10
C MET A 1 12.10 9.51 18.22
N PHE A 2 12.51 9.59 19.50
CA PHE A 2 11.60 9.34 20.63
C PHE A 2 10.30 10.18 20.54
N GLN A 3 10.38 11.48 20.25
CA GLN A 3 9.19 12.34 20.04
C GLN A 3 8.25 11.90 18.90
N LEU A 4 8.74 11.14 17.90
CA LEU A 4 7.90 10.62 16.80
C LEU A 4 7.23 9.31 17.19
N LEU A 5 7.92 8.43 17.93
CA LEU A 5 7.32 7.22 18.51
C LEU A 5 6.35 7.56 19.65
N GLU A 6 6.54 8.70 20.34
CA GLU A 6 5.59 9.23 21.32
C GLU A 6 4.30 9.76 20.67
N THR A 7 4.36 10.23 19.43
CA THR A 7 3.18 10.72 18.69
C THR A 7 2.49 9.62 17.89
N ASP A 8 3.24 8.69 17.29
CA ASP A 8 2.71 7.51 16.60
C ASP A 8 3.60 6.28 16.86
N LEU A 9 3.17 5.48 17.84
CA LEU A 9 3.89 4.31 18.33
C LEU A 9 3.93 3.15 17.32
N TYR A 10 3.02 3.15 16.34
CA TYR A 10 2.91 2.12 15.32
C TYR A 10 3.42 2.60 13.95
N ASN A 11 4.10 3.74 13.92
CA ASN A 11 4.79 4.19 12.72
C ASN A 11 5.95 3.25 12.39
N PHE A 12 5.69 2.26 11.54
CA PHE A 12 6.63 1.18 11.23
C PHE A 12 8.00 1.71 10.77
N ARG A 13 8.05 2.79 9.97
CA ARG A 13 9.29 3.43 9.51
C ARG A 13 10.13 3.94 10.65
N THR A 14 9.49 4.61 11.60
CA THR A 14 10.17 5.15 12.77
C THR A 14 10.61 4.02 13.69
N LEU A 15 9.80 2.97 13.82
CA LEU A 15 10.11 1.79 14.63
C LEU A 15 11.26 0.97 14.02
N ASP A 16 11.27 0.74 12.71
CA ASP A 16 12.37 0.08 11.99
C ASP A 16 13.66 0.87 12.13
N LEU A 17 13.62 2.18 11.86
CA LEU A 17 14.79 3.03 12.00
C LEU A 17 15.32 3.05 13.44
N TYR A 18 14.42 3.03 14.44
CA TYR A 18 14.81 2.89 15.83
C TYR A 18 15.50 1.54 16.09
N CYS A 19 14.93 0.43 15.58
CA CYS A 19 15.53 -0.89 15.70
C CYS A 19 16.90 -0.94 15.02
N GLU A 20 17.06 -0.40 13.82
CA GLU A 20 18.34 -0.31 13.11
C GLU A 20 19.39 0.44 13.95
N ILE A 21 19.04 1.60 14.50
CA ILE A 21 19.95 2.41 15.32
C ILE A 21 20.34 1.64 16.59
N ILE A 22 19.38 1.06 17.31
CA ILE A 22 19.67 0.31 18.54
C ILE A 22 20.52 -0.93 18.25
N GLY A 23 20.23 -1.64 17.16
CA GLY A 23 21.03 -2.77 16.69
C GLY A 23 22.48 -2.37 16.41
N LYS A 24 22.70 -1.25 15.72
CA LYS A 24 24.05 -0.71 15.44
C LYS A 24 24.76 -0.23 16.70
N GLN A 25 24.04 0.38 17.64
CA GLN A 25 24.58 0.81 18.94
C GLN A 25 24.83 -0.36 19.89
N ARG A 26 24.35 -1.57 19.57
CA ARG A 26 24.43 -2.76 20.42
C ARG A 26 23.84 -2.54 21.80
N LYS A 27 22.67 -1.88 21.86
CA LYS A 27 21.96 -1.57 23.11
C LYS A 27 20.60 -2.27 23.22
N PRO A 28 20.56 -3.62 23.22
CA PRO A 28 19.30 -4.37 23.27
C PRO A 28 18.48 -4.13 24.55
N GLN A 29 19.11 -3.66 25.64
CA GLN A 29 18.41 -3.25 26.86
C GLN A 29 17.50 -2.04 26.65
N GLU A 30 17.93 -1.06 25.86
CA GLU A 30 17.10 0.12 25.58
C GLU A 30 15.84 -0.29 24.80
N LEU A 31 16.00 -1.18 23.80
CA LEU A 31 14.87 -1.76 23.07
C LEU A 31 13.97 -2.56 24.00
N PHE A 32 14.51 -3.46 24.83
CA PHE A 32 13.71 -4.27 25.75
C PHE A 32 12.88 -3.42 26.72
N ASN A 33 13.50 -2.38 27.28
CA ASN A 33 12.82 -1.44 28.18
C ASN A 33 11.71 -0.68 27.45
N PHE A 34 12.00 -0.20 26.23
CA PHE A 34 11.01 0.48 25.39
C PHE A 34 9.80 -0.42 25.10
N LEU A 35 10.02 -1.67 24.67
CA LEU A 35 8.95 -2.63 24.38
C LEU A 35 8.10 -2.95 25.62
N ARG A 36 8.72 -3.05 26.80
CA ARG A 36 8.04 -3.29 28.08
C ARG A 36 7.20 -2.10 28.53
N GLN A 37 7.74 -0.89 28.40
CA GLN A 37 7.08 0.34 28.85
C GLN A 37 5.89 0.71 27.98
N THR A 38 5.99 0.45 26.68
CA THR A 38 4.96 0.82 25.69
C THR A 38 3.82 -0.18 25.57
N ASN A 39 4.03 -1.42 26.03
CA ASN A 39 3.05 -2.51 25.96
C ASN A 39 2.39 -2.64 24.56
N MET A 40 3.23 -2.59 23.51
CA MET A 40 2.77 -2.62 22.13
C MET A 40 2.03 -3.92 21.78
N ASP A 41 1.00 -3.79 20.94
CA ASP A 41 0.38 -4.93 20.29
C ASP A 41 1.25 -5.39 19.11
N TYR A 42 1.96 -6.51 19.30
CA TYR A 42 2.83 -7.08 18.27
C TYR A 42 2.07 -7.54 17.02
N ASN A 43 0.76 -7.82 17.10
CA ASN A 43 -0.02 -8.24 15.93
C ASN A 43 -0.28 -7.08 14.95
N ALA A 44 -0.15 -5.84 15.42
CA ALA A 44 -0.32 -4.64 14.60
C ALA A 44 0.98 -4.19 13.92
N ILE A 45 2.12 -4.79 14.28
CA ILE A 45 3.44 -4.47 13.71
C ILE A 45 3.71 -5.40 12.53
N ASN A 46 4.38 -4.89 11.50
CA ASN A 46 4.74 -5.71 10.34
C ASN A 46 5.74 -6.82 10.74
N SER A 47 5.71 -7.94 10.02
CA SER A 47 6.52 -9.11 10.34
C SER A 47 8.02 -8.87 10.25
N ASN A 48 8.47 -8.01 9.33
CA ASN A 48 9.90 -7.70 9.13
C ASN A 48 10.48 -6.94 10.32
N THR A 49 9.78 -5.91 10.82
CA THR A 49 10.14 -5.18 12.03
C THR A 49 10.17 -6.09 13.24
N LEU A 50 9.21 -7.01 13.38
CA LEU A 50 9.21 -8.00 14.46
C LEU A 50 10.42 -8.94 14.37
N ILE A 51 10.81 -9.38 13.17
CA ILE A 51 12.02 -10.18 12.95
C ILE A 51 13.27 -9.40 13.37
N ASN A 52 13.40 -8.14 12.96
CA ASN A 52 14.51 -7.28 13.35
C ASN A 52 14.60 -7.11 14.88
N ILE A 53 13.46 -6.89 15.54
CA ILE A 53 13.38 -6.81 17.02
C ILE A 53 13.86 -8.12 17.64
N ALA A 54 13.35 -9.26 17.15
CA ALA A 54 13.73 -10.57 17.66
C ALA A 54 15.23 -10.84 17.46
N GLU A 55 15.82 -10.44 16.34
CA GLU A 55 17.25 -10.57 16.06
C GLU A 55 18.10 -9.74 17.03
N ILE A 56 17.74 -8.46 17.25
CA ILE A 56 18.45 -7.58 18.17
C ILE A 56 18.42 -8.13 19.59
N LEU A 57 17.25 -8.57 20.08
CA LEU A 57 17.13 -9.18 21.40
C LEU A 57 17.89 -10.50 21.50
N SER A 58 17.86 -11.32 20.44
CA SER A 58 18.55 -12.62 20.39
C SER A 58 20.07 -12.51 20.34
N SER A 59 20.60 -11.34 19.96
CA SER A 59 22.05 -11.08 19.95
C SER A 59 22.70 -11.26 21.33
N VAL A 60 21.93 -11.12 22.41
CA VAL A 60 22.38 -11.37 23.79
C VAL A 60 21.81 -12.70 24.27
N ARG A 61 22.57 -13.78 24.01
CA ARG A 61 22.17 -15.17 24.30
C ARG A 61 21.99 -15.47 25.79
N GLU A 62 22.70 -14.74 26.65
CA GLU A 62 22.75 -14.98 28.09
C GLU A 62 21.55 -14.42 28.85
N ASN A 63 20.77 -13.51 28.23
CA ASN A 63 19.62 -12.90 28.89
C ASN A 63 18.33 -13.70 28.61
N SER A 64 17.91 -14.49 29.59
CA SER A 64 16.72 -15.35 29.48
C SER A 64 15.42 -14.56 29.19
N GLN A 65 15.28 -13.34 29.71
CA GLN A 65 14.10 -12.51 29.46
C GLN A 65 14.05 -12.02 28.01
N TYR A 66 15.20 -11.71 27.42
CA TYR A 66 15.27 -11.32 26.01
C TYR A 66 14.91 -12.48 25.11
N GLN A 67 15.43 -13.67 25.40
CA GLN A 67 15.14 -14.88 24.62
C GLN A 67 13.64 -15.23 24.67
N ILE A 68 13.01 -15.14 25.85
CA ILE A 68 11.56 -15.39 25.98
C ILE A 68 10.75 -14.40 25.12
N LEU A 69 11.09 -13.10 25.18
CA LEU A 69 10.39 -12.09 24.39
C LEU A 69 10.66 -12.23 22.90
N ALA A 70 11.92 -12.46 22.50
CA ALA A 70 12.32 -12.65 21.12
C ALA A 70 11.61 -13.84 20.49
N ASN A 71 11.54 -14.99 21.19
CA ASN A 71 10.83 -16.17 20.70
C ASN A 71 9.32 -15.92 20.54
N LYS A 72 8.70 -15.20 21.47
CA LYS A 72 7.29 -14.80 21.36
C LYS A 72 7.06 -13.91 20.14
N ILE A 73 7.88 -12.87 19.97
CA ILE A 73 7.81 -11.94 18.85
C ILE A 73 8.04 -12.66 17.51
N LEU A 74 9.03 -13.54 17.46
CA LEU A 74 9.35 -14.33 16.27
C LEU A 74 8.20 -15.26 15.88
N SER A 75 7.55 -15.91 16.85
CA SER A 75 6.37 -16.74 16.59
C SER A 75 5.23 -15.95 15.95
N ILE A 76 4.99 -14.71 16.41
CA ILE A 76 3.95 -13.81 15.86
C ILE A 76 4.32 -13.37 14.44
N ALA A 77 5.58 -13.01 14.22
CA ALA A 77 6.09 -12.62 12.91
C ALA A 77 5.93 -13.74 11.88
N LEU A 78 6.29 -14.97 12.25
CA LEU A 78 6.19 -16.14 11.38
C LEU A 78 4.74 -16.47 11.03
N SER A 79 3.81 -16.40 12.00
CA SER A 79 2.38 -16.60 11.70
C SER A 79 1.85 -15.52 10.74
N GLY A 80 2.23 -14.26 10.96
CA GLY A 80 1.83 -13.15 10.09
C GLY A 80 2.30 -13.32 8.64
N GLN A 81 3.54 -13.76 8.43
CA GLN A 81 4.06 -14.02 7.07
C GLN A 81 3.32 -15.17 6.36
N ILE A 82 2.93 -16.21 7.10
CA ILE A 82 2.17 -17.32 6.51
C ILE A 82 0.80 -16.83 6.04
N GLU A 83 0.10 -16.06 6.87
CA GLU A 83 -1.20 -15.46 6.53
C GLU A 83 -1.08 -14.55 5.31
N GLU A 84 -0.09 -13.65 5.28
CA GLU A 84 0.18 -12.77 4.16
C GLU A 84 0.43 -13.55 2.86
N SER A 85 1.26 -14.60 2.91
CA SER A 85 1.55 -15.43 1.74
C SER A 85 0.30 -16.14 1.19
N GLN A 86 -0.57 -16.63 2.07
CA GLN A 86 -1.82 -17.28 1.67
C GLN A 86 -2.79 -16.28 1.03
N ILE A 87 -2.92 -15.09 1.63
CA ILE A 87 -3.78 -14.02 1.11
C ILE A 87 -3.26 -13.51 -0.23
N ALA A 88 -1.95 -13.29 -0.37
CA ALA A 88 -1.34 -12.89 -1.64
C ALA A 88 -1.59 -13.90 -2.76
N LYS A 89 -1.46 -15.21 -2.46
CA LYS A 89 -1.82 -16.28 -3.43
C LYS A 89 -3.29 -16.24 -3.81
N ALA A 90 -4.19 -16.05 -2.84
CA ALA A 90 -5.62 -15.93 -3.09
C ALA A 90 -5.92 -14.73 -4.01
N VAL A 91 -5.29 -13.57 -3.77
CA VAL A 91 -5.43 -12.36 -4.61
C VAL A 91 -4.94 -12.59 -6.03
N VAL A 92 -3.79 -13.24 -6.20
CA VAL A 92 -3.26 -13.56 -7.54
C VAL A 92 -4.21 -14.48 -8.30
N ASN A 93 -4.81 -15.46 -7.62
CA ASN A 93 -5.80 -16.33 -8.24
C ASN A 93 -7.10 -15.58 -8.55
N LEU A 94 -7.59 -14.77 -7.62
CA LEU A 94 -8.79 -13.95 -7.81
C LEU A 94 -8.63 -12.98 -8.99
N LYS A 95 -7.46 -12.36 -9.15
CA LYS A 95 -7.16 -11.49 -10.30
C LYS A 95 -7.21 -12.22 -11.66
N LYS A 96 -6.98 -13.54 -11.68
CA LYS A 96 -7.04 -14.35 -12.92
C LYS A 96 -8.47 -14.74 -13.31
N VAL A 97 -9.36 -14.90 -12.34
CA VAL A 97 -10.69 -15.51 -12.55
C VAL A 97 -11.86 -14.59 -12.25
N GLY A 98 -11.65 -13.55 -11.43
CA GLY A 98 -12.68 -12.65 -10.94
C GLY A 98 -12.59 -11.25 -11.54
N GLU A 99 -13.59 -10.44 -11.21
CA GLU A 99 -13.66 -9.04 -11.64
C GLU A 99 -12.73 -8.14 -10.81
N PRO A 100 -12.18 -7.06 -11.38
CA PRO A 100 -11.32 -6.11 -10.65
C PRO A 100 -11.94 -5.57 -9.35
N GLU A 101 -13.27 -5.37 -9.34
CA GLU A 101 -14.03 -4.94 -8.17
C GLU A 101 -13.92 -5.91 -6.99
N GLU A 102 -13.93 -7.21 -7.26
CA GLU A 102 -13.82 -8.26 -6.24
C GLU A 102 -12.42 -8.29 -5.63
N VAL A 103 -11.39 -8.10 -6.45
CA VAL A 103 -10.00 -7.98 -5.99
C VAL A 103 -9.84 -6.79 -5.05
N ILE A 104 -10.38 -5.62 -5.41
CA ILE A 104 -10.32 -4.42 -4.59
C ILE A 104 -11.00 -4.65 -3.24
N LYS A 105 -12.20 -5.25 -3.27
CA LYS A 105 -12.98 -5.54 -2.06
C LYS A 105 -12.25 -6.51 -1.16
N PHE A 106 -11.79 -7.64 -1.70
CA PHE A 106 -11.10 -8.68 -0.95
C PHE A 106 -9.84 -8.16 -0.27
N VAL A 107 -8.97 -7.44 -1.01
CA VAL A 107 -7.75 -6.87 -0.42
C VAL A 107 -8.07 -5.83 0.65
N SER A 108 -9.10 -5.00 0.45
CA SER A 108 -9.49 -3.99 1.43
C SER A 108 -10.03 -4.61 2.72
N GLU A 109 -10.88 -5.64 2.61
CA GLU A 109 -11.37 -6.41 3.76
C GLU A 109 -10.24 -7.15 4.48
N ALA A 110 -9.29 -7.74 3.74
CA ALA A 110 -8.12 -8.40 4.30
C ALA A 110 -7.26 -7.43 5.13
N ILE A 111 -6.99 -6.22 4.61
CA ILE A 111 -6.20 -5.20 5.33
C ILE A 111 -6.93 -4.70 6.58
N VAL A 112 -8.26 -4.57 6.54
CA VAL A 112 -9.04 -4.17 7.73
C VAL A 112 -9.00 -5.27 8.79
N LYS A 113 -9.11 -6.54 8.37
CA LYS A 113 -9.11 -7.69 9.27
C LYS A 113 -7.71 -7.97 9.86
N TYR A 114 -6.66 -7.73 9.07
CA TYR A 114 -5.27 -8.00 9.41
C TYR A 114 -4.44 -6.73 9.14
N PRO A 115 -4.34 -5.81 10.11
CA PRO A 115 -3.67 -4.51 9.92
C PRO A 115 -2.20 -4.60 9.52
N ASN A 116 -1.51 -5.69 9.89
CA ASN A 116 -0.14 -6.00 9.45
C ASN A 116 -0.01 -6.15 7.92
N LEU A 117 -1.10 -6.43 7.19
CA LEU A 117 -1.11 -6.49 5.73
C LEU A 117 -1.13 -5.12 5.07
N SER A 118 -1.37 -4.04 5.82
CA SER A 118 -1.38 -2.67 5.29
C SER A 118 -0.02 -2.23 4.73
N SER A 119 1.06 -2.92 5.14
CA SER A 119 2.43 -2.75 4.65
C SER A 119 2.83 -3.76 3.56
N SER A 120 1.91 -4.62 3.11
CA SER A 120 2.24 -5.60 2.08
C SER A 120 2.32 -4.92 0.70
N SER A 121 3.54 -4.73 0.20
CA SER A 121 3.81 -4.15 -1.13
C SER A 121 3.06 -4.88 -2.23
N THR A 122 3.08 -6.21 -2.20
CA THR A 122 2.39 -7.05 -3.18
C THR A 122 0.87 -6.87 -3.13
N LEU A 123 0.25 -6.86 -1.95
CA LEU A 123 -1.22 -6.67 -1.87
C LEU A 123 -1.64 -5.28 -2.32
N LEU A 124 -0.87 -4.25 -1.96
CA LEU A 124 -1.09 -2.88 -2.39
C LEU A 124 -0.94 -2.73 -3.92
N GLU A 125 0.09 -3.31 -4.52
CA GLU A 125 0.30 -3.32 -5.98
C GLU A 125 -0.84 -4.05 -6.71
N LYS A 126 -1.27 -5.22 -6.21
CA LYS A 126 -2.41 -5.94 -6.81
C LYS A 126 -3.73 -5.17 -6.69
N ARG A 127 -3.98 -4.48 -5.58
CA ARG A 127 -5.16 -3.62 -5.43
C ARG A 127 -5.09 -2.40 -6.34
N ALA A 128 -3.93 -1.76 -6.45
CA ALA A 128 -3.73 -0.63 -7.35
C ALA A 128 -3.98 -1.01 -8.81
N THR A 129 -3.39 -2.11 -9.27
CA THR A 129 -3.57 -2.57 -10.65
C THR A 129 -5.03 -2.91 -10.96
N ALA A 130 -5.76 -3.51 -10.02
CA ALA A 130 -7.21 -3.72 -10.17
C ALA A 130 -7.99 -2.39 -10.27
N ARG A 131 -7.62 -1.36 -9.48
CA ARG A 131 -8.19 -0.01 -9.61
C ARG A 131 -7.87 0.63 -10.96
N MET A 132 -6.68 0.42 -11.50
CA MET A 132 -6.35 0.88 -12.87
C MET A 132 -7.22 0.18 -13.92
N ASP A 133 -7.49 -1.12 -13.77
CA ASP A 133 -8.39 -1.84 -14.67
C ASP A 133 -9.84 -1.32 -14.58
N MET A 134 -10.29 -0.95 -13.38
CA MET A 134 -11.56 -0.23 -13.19
C MET A 134 -11.57 1.14 -13.89
N ALA A 135 -10.47 1.89 -13.78
CA ALA A 135 -10.33 3.16 -14.47
C ALA A 135 -10.39 2.99 -16.00
N LYS A 136 -9.86 1.90 -16.57
CA LYS A 136 -10.00 1.59 -18.01
C LYS A 136 -11.46 1.39 -18.39
N LYS A 137 -12.22 0.56 -17.65
CA LYS A 137 -13.68 0.39 -17.87
C LYS A 137 -14.44 1.72 -17.84
N CYS A 138 -14.05 2.62 -16.92
CA CYS A 138 -14.62 3.96 -16.83
C CYS A 138 -14.27 4.85 -18.04
N ILE A 139 -13.02 4.79 -18.52
CA ILE A 139 -12.59 5.51 -19.73
C ILE A 139 -13.39 5.05 -20.95
N ASP A 140 -13.58 3.75 -21.11
CA ASP A 140 -14.32 3.18 -22.23
C ASP A 140 -15.79 3.64 -22.21
N THR A 141 -16.41 3.61 -21.01
CA THR A 141 -17.77 4.15 -20.80
C THR A 141 -17.84 5.66 -21.07
N GLY A 142 -16.81 6.41 -20.67
CA GLY A 142 -16.73 7.85 -20.89
C GLY A 142 -16.57 8.24 -22.36
N LYS A 143 -15.93 7.38 -23.16
CA LYS A 143 -15.71 7.56 -24.61
C LYS A 143 -16.85 6.99 -25.47
N ASP A 144 -17.63 6.05 -24.96
CA ASP A 144 -18.71 5.41 -25.70
C ASP A 144 -19.74 6.43 -26.21
N VAL A 145 -19.90 6.53 -27.52
CA VAL A 145 -20.83 7.49 -28.15
C VAL A 145 -22.27 7.24 -27.74
N LYS A 146 -22.66 5.99 -27.46
CA LYS A 146 -24.03 5.60 -27.12
C LYS A 146 -24.44 5.96 -25.69
N SER A 147 -23.47 6.12 -24.79
CA SER A 147 -23.72 6.47 -23.40
C SER A 147 -24.23 7.90 -23.24
N ASN A 148 -25.22 8.08 -22.36
CA ASN A 148 -25.80 9.39 -22.09
C ASN A 148 -24.80 10.34 -21.38
N PRO A 149 -24.96 11.68 -21.50
CA PRO A 149 -24.01 12.64 -20.94
C PRO A 149 -23.80 12.52 -19.42
N LYS A 150 -24.84 12.16 -18.67
CA LYS A 150 -24.78 12.01 -17.20
C LYS A 150 -23.94 10.78 -16.82
N THR A 151 -24.13 9.67 -17.51
CA THR A 151 -23.33 8.44 -17.33
C THR A 151 -21.88 8.69 -17.68
N LYS A 152 -21.60 9.40 -18.79
CA LYS A 152 -20.23 9.79 -19.16
C LYS A 152 -19.56 10.64 -18.09
N ALA A 153 -20.24 11.68 -17.60
CA ALA A 153 -19.72 12.54 -16.55
C ALA A 153 -19.41 11.74 -15.27
N ARG A 154 -20.29 10.82 -14.89
CA ARG A 154 -20.07 9.92 -13.74
C ARG A 154 -18.90 8.98 -13.96
N ALA A 155 -18.75 8.41 -15.15
CA ALA A 155 -17.64 7.52 -15.48
C ALA A 155 -16.29 8.24 -15.38
N TRP A 156 -16.21 9.48 -15.88
CA TRP A 156 -15.00 10.30 -15.74
C TRP A 156 -14.68 10.65 -14.27
N GLU A 157 -15.69 10.87 -13.44
CA GLU A 157 -15.49 11.09 -12.01
C GLU A 157 -14.94 9.84 -11.31
N MET A 158 -15.57 8.69 -11.54
CA MET A 158 -15.12 7.40 -10.98
C MET A 158 -13.71 7.03 -11.47
N CYS A 159 -13.41 7.30 -12.74
CA CYS A 159 -12.07 7.09 -13.29
C CYS A 159 -11.00 7.84 -12.48
N ARG A 160 -11.25 9.12 -12.15
CA ARG A 160 -10.32 9.93 -11.36
C ARG A 160 -10.15 9.38 -9.95
N GLN A 161 -11.25 8.99 -9.29
CA GLN A 161 -11.21 8.38 -7.96
C GLN A 161 -10.38 7.09 -7.95
N PHE A 162 -10.58 6.20 -8.93
CA PHE A 162 -9.79 4.97 -9.04
C PHE A 162 -8.30 5.24 -9.29
N LEU A 163 -7.96 6.23 -10.13
CA LEU A 163 -6.57 6.59 -10.39
C LEU A 163 -5.88 7.23 -9.19
N GLU A 164 -6.57 8.09 -8.43
CA GLU A 164 -6.05 8.66 -7.18
C GLU A 164 -5.85 7.57 -6.11
N GLU A 165 -6.79 6.64 -5.99
CA GLU A 165 -6.65 5.52 -5.07
C GLU A 165 -5.53 4.55 -5.47
N ALA A 166 -5.37 4.27 -6.76
CA ALA A 166 -4.29 3.44 -7.27
C ALA A 166 -2.92 4.09 -7.02
N GLU A 167 -2.80 5.40 -7.20
CA GLU A 167 -1.56 6.13 -6.88
C GLU A 167 -1.20 6.03 -5.40
N ARG A 168 -2.18 6.21 -4.51
CA ARG A 168 -1.95 6.08 -3.06
C ARG A 168 -1.45 4.69 -2.70
N ASP A 169 -2.02 3.65 -3.31
CA ASP A 169 -1.58 2.28 -3.10
C ASP A 169 -0.18 2.02 -3.65
N LEU A 170 0.14 2.47 -4.88
CA LEU A 170 1.46 2.25 -5.48
C LEU A 170 2.56 3.01 -4.75
N ASN A 171 2.29 4.24 -4.29
CA ASN A 171 3.24 4.99 -3.46
C ASN A 171 3.53 4.24 -2.16
N LYS A 172 2.49 3.72 -1.50
CA LYS A 172 2.68 2.86 -0.32
C LYS A 172 3.41 1.57 -0.68
N ALA A 173 3.07 0.93 -1.80
CA ALA A 173 3.73 -0.31 -2.21
C ALA A 173 5.24 -0.08 -2.43
N SER A 174 5.61 1.02 -3.07
CA SER A 174 7.00 1.42 -3.30
C SER A 174 7.75 1.69 -1.99
N ASP A 175 7.05 2.28 -1.02
CA ASP A 175 7.55 2.57 0.32
C ASP A 175 7.90 1.31 1.13
N TYR A 176 7.21 0.18 0.87
CA TYR A 176 7.36 -1.09 1.58
C TYR A 176 8.07 -2.19 0.79
N ALA A 177 8.29 -2.00 -0.51
CA ALA A 177 8.98 -2.99 -1.32
C ALA A 177 10.45 -3.05 -0.90
N ASP A 178 10.94 -4.24 -0.56
CA ASP A 178 12.35 -4.47 -0.24
C ASP A 178 13.11 -5.02 -1.46
N ASP A 179 12.45 -5.83 -2.29
CA ASP A 179 13.06 -6.46 -3.46
C ASP A 179 13.23 -5.47 -4.64
N PRO A 180 14.43 -5.37 -5.24
CA PRO A 180 14.65 -4.49 -6.39
C PRO A 180 13.78 -4.81 -7.61
N ASN A 181 13.42 -6.09 -7.84
CA ASN A 181 12.55 -6.42 -8.97
C ASN A 181 11.11 -5.97 -8.68
N GLU A 182 10.62 -6.17 -7.46
CA GLU A 182 9.31 -5.66 -7.04
C GLU A 182 9.23 -4.14 -7.21
N LYS A 183 10.26 -3.39 -6.78
CA LYS A 183 10.35 -1.94 -7.02
C LYS A 183 10.26 -1.60 -8.50
N PHE A 184 10.99 -2.30 -9.35
CA PHE A 184 10.95 -2.09 -10.80
C PHE A 184 9.54 -2.29 -11.39
N PHE A 185 8.82 -3.32 -10.95
CA PHE A 185 7.44 -3.54 -11.41
C PHE A 185 6.50 -2.42 -10.92
N ILE A 186 6.60 -2.03 -9.65
CA ILE A 186 5.81 -0.93 -9.07
C ILE A 186 6.08 0.39 -9.81
N GLU A 187 7.34 0.69 -10.14
CA GLU A 187 7.71 1.86 -10.93
C GLU A 187 7.12 1.84 -12.33
N ASN A 188 7.08 0.68 -12.98
CA ASN A 188 6.44 0.52 -14.28
C ASN A 188 4.92 0.79 -14.20
N ASP A 189 4.26 0.30 -13.15
CA ASP A 189 2.84 0.54 -12.91
C ASP A 189 2.57 2.02 -12.60
N MET A 190 3.44 2.69 -11.84
CA MET A 190 3.38 4.14 -11.60
C MET A 190 3.50 4.93 -12.92
N ASN A 191 4.47 4.56 -13.77
CA ASN A 191 4.63 5.17 -15.09
C ASN A 191 3.42 4.92 -16.01
N PHE A 192 2.74 3.79 -15.86
CA PHE A 192 1.51 3.49 -16.58
C PHE A 192 0.33 4.33 -16.04
N LEU A 193 0.19 4.43 -14.72
CA LEU A 193 -0.82 5.24 -14.04
C LEU A 193 -0.72 6.72 -14.44
N GLU A 194 0.49 7.28 -14.49
CA GLU A 194 0.71 8.67 -14.92
C GLU A 194 0.29 8.90 -16.37
N ARG A 195 0.53 7.92 -17.26
CA ARG A 195 0.01 7.96 -18.63
C ARG A 195 -1.53 7.90 -18.66
N MET A 196 -2.15 7.08 -17.82
CA MET A 196 -3.60 7.02 -17.71
C MET A 196 -4.21 8.32 -17.21
N LYS A 197 -3.62 8.97 -16.21
CA LYS A 197 -4.05 10.29 -15.72
C LYS A 197 -4.00 11.35 -16.80
N LYS A 198 -2.92 11.40 -17.59
CA LYS A 198 -2.80 12.32 -18.73
C LYS A 198 -3.89 12.07 -19.78
N ASN A 199 -4.18 10.81 -20.08
CA ASN A 199 -5.18 10.43 -21.09
C ASN A 199 -6.63 10.57 -20.63
N SER A 200 -6.86 10.59 -19.31
CA SER A 200 -8.18 10.77 -18.69
C SER A 200 -8.46 12.21 -18.29
N ALA A 201 -7.49 13.12 -18.44
CA ALA A 201 -7.70 14.54 -18.31
C ALA A 201 -8.81 14.97 -19.28
N LYS A 202 -9.82 15.66 -18.74
CA LYS A 202 -10.96 16.20 -19.49
C LYS A 202 -10.39 16.94 -20.72
N PRO A 203 -10.90 16.73 -21.95
CA PRO A 203 -10.48 17.54 -23.08
C PRO A 203 -10.78 19.00 -22.71
N THR A 204 -9.73 19.78 -22.47
CA THR A 204 -9.81 21.23 -22.41
C THR A 204 -10.19 21.67 -23.82
N SER A 205 -11.49 21.74 -24.10
CA SER A 205 -11.99 22.46 -25.26
C SER A 205 -11.41 23.86 -25.19
N PRO A 206 -10.58 24.29 -26.16
CA PRO A 206 -10.34 25.69 -26.34
C PRO A 206 -11.63 26.24 -26.96
N LEU A 207 -12.35 27.03 -26.18
CA LEU A 207 -13.20 28.12 -26.62
C LEU A 207 -14.29 27.79 -27.66
N ARG A 208 -15.53 27.74 -27.15
CA ARG A 208 -16.62 28.48 -27.79
C ARG A 208 -16.17 29.94 -28.01
N SER A 209 -15.66 30.28 -29.19
CA SER A 209 -15.61 31.65 -29.70
C SER A 209 -15.55 31.70 -31.23
N ARG A 210 -16.57 31.17 -31.90
CA ARG A 210 -16.96 31.65 -33.23
C ARG A 210 -18.47 31.82 -33.30
N ALA A 211 -18.96 32.71 -32.44
CA ALA A 211 -20.16 33.48 -32.76
C ALA A 211 -19.70 34.77 -33.47
N SER A 212 -20.44 35.14 -34.52
CA SER A 212 -20.39 36.39 -35.29
C SER A 212 -19.09 36.77 -36.00
N LEU A 213 -18.92 36.28 -37.25
CA LEU A 213 -18.35 37.07 -38.35
C LEU A 213 -18.61 36.33 -39.68
N ARG A 214 -19.81 36.53 -40.23
CA ARG A 214 -20.12 36.50 -41.68
C ARG A 214 -21.63 36.67 -41.89
N LYS A 215 -22.09 37.91 -41.71
CA LYS A 215 -23.19 38.49 -42.49
C LYS A 215 -22.88 39.98 -42.64
N ARG A 216 -22.35 40.35 -43.82
CA ARG A 216 -22.44 41.63 -44.54
C ARG A 216 -21.22 41.75 -45.46
N GLY A 217 -21.50 42.07 -46.71
CA GLY A 217 -20.67 41.94 -47.90
C GLY A 217 -21.56 41.41 -48.99
#